data_AF-A0A831XG47-F1
#
_entry.id   AF-A0A831XG47-F1
#
_cell.length_a   1.000
_cell.length_b   1.000
_cell.length_c   1.000
_cell.angle_alpha   90.00
_cell.angle_beta   90.00
_cell.angle_gamma   90.00
#
_symmetry.space_group_name_H-M   'P 1'
#
loop_
_entity.id
_entity.type
_entity.pdbx_description
1 polymer ?
#
loop_
_entity_poly.entity_id
_entity_poly.type
_entity_poly.pdbx_seq_one_letter_code
_entity_poly.pdbx_strand_id
1 'polypeptide(L)'
;MSMQSYAVLRKRFLRLLRLSCPRRNDSLVVVTLNNSQSYLLLKLALEVERLFATEIMNLHIGARRASKIEKLSGECSRVVHIPKQPSTVTELKLIVYDVFREELGALYLLPLTAEEVYCYVLGEIMLGDLSGLILEKNARVAYPLASISLAEIKKAVTFPAQEDDVINPLCKKLIDELGSRIEPQALSWLYVRTFVKRCPSVTVETSRAEPPA
;
A
#
# COMPACT_ATOMS: atom_id res chain seq x y z
N MET A 1 4.96 13.47 -19.32
CA MET A 1 4.00 13.19 -18.22
C MET A 1 2.91 14.24 -18.28
N SER A 2 1.63 13.86 -18.31
CA SER A 2 0.56 14.85 -18.10
C SER A 2 0.56 15.22 -16.61
N MET A 3 0.87 16.48 -16.28
CA MET A 3 0.91 16.95 -14.89
C MET A 3 -0.45 16.76 -14.18
N GLN A 4 -1.54 16.79 -14.95
CA GLN A 4 -2.89 16.55 -14.44
C GLN A 4 -3.09 15.12 -13.93
N SER A 5 -2.57 14.10 -14.62
CA SER A 5 -2.73 12.70 -14.19
C SER A 5 -2.03 12.43 -12.86
N TYR A 6 -0.81 12.94 -12.66
CA TYR A 6 -0.05 12.74 -11.43
C TYR A 6 -0.70 13.43 -10.21
N ALA A 7 -1.20 14.66 -10.38
CA ALA A 7 -1.86 15.40 -9.30
C ALA A 7 -3.12 14.67 -8.79
N VAL A 8 -3.89 14.05 -9.70
CA VAL A 8 -5.05 13.23 -9.34
C VAL A 8 -4.63 12.00 -8.53
N LEU A 9 -3.60 11.28 -8.97
CA LEU A 9 -3.08 10.12 -8.23
C LEU A 9 -2.59 10.50 -6.84
N ARG A 10 -1.84 11.60 -6.73
CA ARG A 10 -1.38 12.15 -5.44
C ARG A 10 -2.53 12.46 -4.49
N LYS A 11 -3.61 13.08 -4.98
CA LYS A 11 -4.80 13.37 -4.17
C LYS A 11 -5.46 12.08 -3.65
N ARG A 12 -5.57 11.05 -4.49
CA ARG A 12 -6.13 9.74 -4.12
C ARG A 12 -5.26 9.01 -3.11
N PHE A 13 -3.94 9.00 -3.35
CA PHE A 13 -2.92 8.48 -2.43
C PHE A 13 -3.05 9.10 -1.04
N LEU A 14 -3.06 10.44 -0.95
CA LEU A 14 -3.19 11.14 0.34
C LEU A 14 -4.51 10.83 1.04
N ARG A 15 -5.62 10.70 0.29
CA ARG A 15 -6.92 10.34 0.84
C ARG A 15 -6.88 8.96 1.51
N LEU A 16 -6.30 7.96 0.87
CA LEU A 16 -6.20 6.60 1.42
C LEU A 16 -5.20 6.51 2.55
N LEU A 17 -4.05 7.19 2.44
CA LEU A 17 -3.05 7.26 3.50
C LEU A 17 -3.66 7.80 4.80
N ARG A 18 -4.47 8.86 4.72
CA ARG A 18 -5.15 9.46 5.87
C ARG A 18 -6.09 8.50 6.61
N LEU A 19 -6.63 7.47 5.95
CA LEU A 19 -7.47 6.46 6.62
C LEU A 19 -6.67 5.62 7.62
N SER A 20 -5.36 5.51 7.41
CA SER A 20 -4.44 4.74 8.26
C SER A 20 -3.80 5.60 9.36
N CYS A 21 -4.17 6.89 9.41
CA CYS A 21 -3.84 7.84 10.47
C CYS A 21 -2.35 7.91 10.79
N PRO A 22 -1.51 8.33 9.81
CA PRO A 22 -0.12 8.64 10.09
C PRO A 22 -0.05 9.72 11.18
N ARG A 23 0.79 9.48 12.19
CA ARG A 23 1.05 10.39 13.30
C ARG A 23 2.23 11.29 12.94
N ARG A 24 2.36 12.42 13.64
CA ARG A 24 3.60 13.19 13.60
C ARG A 24 4.72 12.32 14.18
N ASN A 25 5.88 12.34 13.55
CA ASN A 25 7.04 11.52 13.90
C ASN A 25 6.82 10.01 13.73
N ASP A 26 5.81 9.58 12.96
CA ASP A 26 5.74 8.18 12.54
C ASP A 26 6.92 7.87 11.61
N SER A 27 7.51 6.69 11.77
CA SER A 27 8.34 6.07 10.74
C SER A 27 7.43 5.38 9.72
N LEU A 28 7.59 5.75 8.45
CA LEU A 28 6.87 5.17 7.32
C LEU A 28 7.74 4.10 6.68
N VAL A 29 7.31 2.84 6.75
CA VAL A 29 7.99 1.74 6.07
C VAL A 29 7.34 1.54 4.71
N VAL A 30 8.00 2.02 3.66
CA VAL A 30 7.56 1.84 2.28
C VAL A 30 8.06 0.51 1.79
N VAL A 31 7.14 -0.43 1.52
CA VAL A 31 7.50 -1.71 0.95
C VAL A 31 7.61 -1.56 -0.57
N THR A 32 8.74 -1.99 -1.14
CA THR A 32 8.97 -1.90 -2.59
C THR A 32 9.36 -3.25 -3.19
N LEU A 33 8.87 -3.50 -4.39
CA LEU A 33 9.27 -4.55 -5.33
C LEU A 33 9.80 -3.89 -6.60
N ASN A 34 10.42 -4.64 -7.52
CA ASN A 34 10.77 -4.10 -8.84
C ASN A 34 9.53 -4.01 -9.72
N ASN A 35 8.71 -2.97 -9.56
CA ASN A 35 7.56 -2.66 -10.41
C ASN A 35 7.15 -1.18 -10.34
N SER A 36 6.30 -0.75 -11.30
CA SER A 36 5.87 0.64 -11.39
C SER A 36 5.06 1.12 -10.19
N GLN A 37 4.25 0.25 -9.58
CA GLN A 37 3.46 0.59 -8.39
C GLN A 37 4.34 0.86 -7.17
N SER A 38 5.39 0.08 -6.95
CA SER A 38 6.39 0.33 -5.90
C SER A 38 7.16 1.61 -6.13
N TYR A 39 7.56 1.88 -7.38
CA TYR A 39 8.21 3.14 -7.75
C TYR A 39 7.31 4.35 -7.48
N LEU A 40 6.03 4.28 -7.88
CA LEU A 40 5.07 5.35 -7.63
C LEU A 40 4.81 5.53 -6.14
N LEU A 41 4.65 4.44 -5.39
CA LEU A 41 4.43 4.47 -3.94
C LEU A 41 5.58 5.21 -3.24
N LEU A 42 6.82 4.80 -3.50
CA LEU A 42 8.01 5.40 -2.88
C LEU A 42 8.14 6.87 -3.25
N LYS A 43 7.94 7.21 -4.52
CA LYS A 43 7.98 8.60 -4.98
C LYS A 43 6.94 9.47 -4.26
N LEU A 44 5.70 8.99 -4.15
CA LEU A 44 4.63 9.73 -3.47
C LEU A 44 4.88 9.83 -1.96
N ALA A 45 5.42 8.79 -1.33
CA ALA A 45 5.79 8.81 0.08
C ALA A 45 6.88 9.86 0.37
N LEU A 46 7.96 9.92 -0.42
CA LEU A 46 9.02 10.92 -0.28
C LEU A 46 8.50 12.37 -0.42
N GLU A 47 7.48 12.60 -1.26
CA GLU A 47 6.80 13.90 -1.31
C GLU A 47 6.01 14.24 -0.04
N VAL A 48 5.52 13.23 0.69
CA VAL A 48 4.83 13.40 1.98
C VAL A 48 5.82 13.68 3.10
N GLU A 49 6.96 12.97 3.16
CA GLU A 49 8.01 13.22 4.17
C GLU A 49 8.42 14.69 4.19
N ARG A 50 8.65 15.29 3.01
CA ARG A 50 8.97 16.72 2.87
C ARG A 50 7.92 17.66 3.45
N LEU A 51 6.67 17.21 3.62
CA LEU A 51 5.55 18.01 4.12
C LEU A 51 5.22 17.74 5.59
N PHE A 52 5.53 16.56 6.12
CA PHE A 52 5.07 16.11 7.44
C PHE A 52 6.18 15.72 8.43
N ALA A 53 7.46 15.86 8.04
CA ALA A 53 8.62 15.53 8.88
C ALA A 53 8.56 14.10 9.46
N THR A 54 8.22 13.13 8.60
CA THR A 54 8.17 11.70 8.91
C THR A 54 9.37 11.01 8.31
N GLU A 55 10.05 10.13 9.05
CA GLU A 55 11.16 9.34 8.49
C GLU A 55 10.63 8.27 7.54
N ILE A 56 11.27 8.14 6.38
CA ILE A 56 10.97 7.07 5.43
C ILE A 56 12.05 6.00 5.46
N MET A 57 11.63 4.77 5.76
CA MET A 57 12.41 3.57 5.52
C MET A 57 11.90 2.88 4.26
N ASN A 58 12.78 2.58 3.31
CA ASN A 58 12.45 1.67 2.23
C ASN A 58 12.76 0.22 2.62
N LEU A 59 11.74 -0.63 2.68
CA LEU A 59 11.87 -2.09 2.78
C LEU A 59 11.74 -2.68 1.38
N HIS A 60 12.86 -2.91 0.72
CA HIS A 60 12.87 -3.53 -0.60
C HIS A 60 12.84 -5.05 -0.50
N ILE A 61 11.91 -5.69 -1.20
CA ILE A 61 11.75 -7.13 -1.29
C ILE A 61 11.94 -7.53 -2.76
N GLY A 62 12.93 -8.39 -3.03
CA GLY A 62 13.21 -8.87 -4.37
C GLY A 62 14.64 -9.35 -4.52
N ALA A 63 14.91 -10.21 -5.51
CA ALA A 63 16.26 -10.75 -5.74
C ALA A 63 17.28 -9.67 -6.14
N ARG A 64 16.83 -8.60 -6.81
CA ARG A 64 17.63 -7.46 -7.25
C ARG A 64 16.88 -6.16 -7.01
N ARG A 65 17.54 -5.01 -7.14
CA ARG A 65 16.88 -3.68 -7.14
C ARG A 65 16.95 -3.06 -8.53
N ALA A 66 15.81 -2.60 -9.04
CA ALA A 66 15.74 -1.81 -10.25
C ALA A 66 16.43 -0.46 -10.01
N SER A 67 17.23 0.01 -10.99
CA SER A 67 18.03 1.24 -10.86
C SER A 67 17.19 2.48 -10.48
N LYS A 68 15.94 2.55 -10.96
CA LYS A 68 15.02 3.64 -10.61
C LYS A 68 14.57 3.61 -9.15
N ILE A 69 14.35 2.43 -8.59
CA ILE A 69 13.99 2.26 -7.17
C ILE A 69 15.22 2.51 -6.31
N GLU A 70 16.37 2.00 -6.70
CA GLU A 70 17.64 2.25 -6.02
C GLU A 70 17.94 3.75 -5.90
N LYS A 71 17.77 4.50 -7.00
CA LYS A 71 17.94 5.95 -7.01
C LYS A 71 17.02 6.66 -6.00
N LEU A 72 15.73 6.31 -5.96
CA LEU A 72 14.79 6.88 -4.98
C LEU A 72 15.08 6.41 -3.55
N SER A 73 15.59 5.18 -3.39
CA SER A 73 15.94 4.63 -2.08
C SER A 73 17.07 5.43 -1.42
N GLY A 74 17.97 6.02 -2.23
CA GLY A 74 19.02 6.91 -1.73
C GLY A 74 18.51 8.20 -1.09
N GLU A 75 17.23 8.56 -1.28
CA GLU A 75 16.58 9.69 -0.60
C GLU A 75 15.95 9.30 0.74
N CYS A 76 15.88 8.00 1.07
CA CYS A 76 15.27 7.50 2.30
C CYS A 76 16.25 7.57 3.47
N SER A 77 15.74 7.70 4.70
CA SER A 77 16.54 7.68 5.92
C SER A 77 17.22 6.33 6.16
N ARG A 78 16.53 5.24 5.78
CA ARG A 78 17.04 3.88 5.89
C ARG A 78 16.56 3.02 4.72
N VAL A 79 17.40 2.07 4.32
CA VAL A 79 17.06 1.07 3.30
C VAL A 79 17.37 -0.31 3.83
N VAL A 80 16.38 -1.19 3.81
CA VAL A 80 16.50 -2.62 4.13
C VAL A 80 16.21 -3.42 2.88
N HIS A 81 17.05 -4.40 2.56
CA HIS A 81 16.87 -5.28 1.40
C HIS A 81 16.69 -6.73 1.84
N ILE A 82 15.56 -7.32 1.47
CA ILE A 82 15.25 -8.73 1.67
C ILE A 82 15.33 -9.44 0.31
N PRO A 83 16.31 -10.33 0.10
CA PRO A 83 16.52 -11.02 -1.18
C PRO A 83 15.55 -12.21 -1.34
N LYS A 84 14.24 -11.95 -1.23
CA LYS A 84 13.17 -12.92 -1.48
C LYS A 84 12.22 -12.36 -2.53
N GLN A 85 11.75 -13.20 -3.45
CA GLN A 85 10.79 -12.81 -4.48
C GLN A 85 9.43 -13.43 -4.16
N PRO A 86 8.44 -12.66 -3.68
CA PRO A 86 7.12 -13.20 -3.41
C PRO A 86 6.42 -13.56 -4.72
N SER A 87 5.68 -14.66 -4.67
CA SER A 87 4.85 -15.20 -5.75
C SER A 87 3.34 -14.92 -5.55
N THR A 88 2.96 -14.50 -4.35
CA THR A 88 1.58 -14.18 -3.97
C THR A 88 1.52 -12.94 -3.07
N VAL A 89 0.34 -12.35 -2.91
CA VAL A 89 0.17 -11.22 -1.99
C VAL A 89 0.30 -11.68 -0.54
N THR A 90 -0.18 -12.89 -0.20
CA THR A 90 0.05 -13.50 1.12
C THR A 90 1.54 -13.62 1.43
N GLU A 91 2.34 -14.17 0.51
CA GLU A 91 3.77 -14.34 0.72
C GLU A 91 4.48 -12.99 0.94
N LEU A 92 4.13 -11.97 0.13
CA LEU A 92 4.62 -10.60 0.36
C LEU A 92 4.30 -10.13 1.78
N LYS A 93 3.04 -10.28 2.23
CA LYS A 93 2.60 -9.81 3.54
C LYS A 93 3.27 -10.58 4.68
N LEU A 94 3.52 -11.88 4.52
CA LEU A 94 4.25 -12.69 5.50
C LEU A 94 5.72 -12.27 5.59
N ILE A 95 6.39 -12.00 4.47
CA ILE A 95 7.76 -11.44 4.48
C ILE A 95 7.80 -10.11 5.24
N VAL A 96 6.84 -9.21 4.98
CA VAL A 96 6.76 -7.93 5.70
C VAL A 96 6.49 -8.14 7.20
N TYR A 97 5.65 -9.12 7.55
CA TYR A 97 5.36 -9.44 8.95
C TYR A 97 6.58 -10.01 9.70
N ASP A 98 7.42 -10.78 9.04
CA ASP A 98 8.65 -11.30 9.64
C ASP A 98 9.63 -10.16 9.98
N VAL A 99 9.73 -9.15 9.10
CA VAL A 99 10.57 -7.96 9.29
C VAL A 99 9.93 -6.95 10.26
N PHE A 100 8.60 -6.96 10.43
CA PHE A 100 7.89 -6.01 11.30
C PHE A 100 8.42 -5.96 12.72
N ARG A 101 8.96 -7.08 13.23
CA ARG A 101 9.50 -7.18 14.58
C ARG A 101 10.61 -6.18 14.87
N GLU A 102 11.27 -5.65 13.84
CA GLU A 102 12.35 -4.67 13.98
C GLU A 102 11.86 -3.22 14.14
N GLU A 103 10.64 -2.90 13.72
CA GLU A 103 10.12 -1.50 13.66
C GLU A 103 8.72 -1.39 14.27
N LEU A 104 8.65 -1.60 15.60
CA LEU A 104 7.40 -1.52 16.34
C LEU A 104 6.80 -0.11 16.28
N GLY A 105 5.52 -0.03 15.87
CA GLY A 105 4.75 1.22 15.83
C GLY A 105 4.79 1.95 14.49
N ALA A 106 5.67 1.54 13.57
CA ALA A 106 5.75 2.09 12.23
C ALA A 106 4.48 1.82 11.40
N LEU A 107 4.26 2.65 10.37
CA LEU A 107 3.17 2.48 9.41
C LEU A 107 3.71 1.88 8.11
N TYR A 108 3.27 0.66 7.78
CA TYR A 108 3.71 -0.07 6.60
C TYR A 108 2.84 0.28 5.41
N LEU A 109 3.46 0.82 4.36
CA LEU A 109 2.82 1.18 3.11
C LEU A 109 3.06 0.05 2.11
N LEU A 110 2.02 -0.68 1.75
CA LEU A 110 2.13 -1.76 0.76
C LEU A 110 1.89 -1.24 -0.66
N PRO A 111 2.66 -1.73 -1.66
CA PRO A 111 2.60 -1.26 -3.03
C PRO A 111 1.52 -1.98 -3.82
N LEU A 112 0.32 -2.20 -3.25
CA LEU A 112 -0.75 -2.93 -3.93
C LEU A 112 -1.74 -1.98 -4.59
N THR A 113 -1.95 -2.18 -5.90
CA THR A 113 -2.99 -1.47 -6.66
C THR A 113 -4.40 -1.99 -6.33
N ALA A 114 -5.43 -1.34 -6.89
CA ALA A 114 -6.80 -1.83 -6.78
C ALA A 114 -6.95 -3.27 -7.33
N GLU A 115 -6.26 -3.59 -8.41
CA GLU A 115 -6.28 -4.92 -9.01
C GLU A 115 -5.61 -5.97 -8.11
N GLU A 116 -4.46 -5.65 -7.51
CA GLU A 116 -3.74 -6.60 -6.66
C GLU A 116 -4.49 -6.91 -5.37
N VAL A 117 -5.11 -5.89 -4.75
CA VAL A 117 -5.97 -6.11 -3.57
C VAL A 117 -7.20 -6.92 -3.97
N TYR A 118 -7.80 -6.63 -5.13
CA TYR A 118 -8.92 -7.39 -5.66
C TYR A 118 -8.59 -8.88 -5.82
N CYS A 119 -7.45 -9.21 -6.43
CA CYS A 119 -7.01 -10.59 -6.57
C CYS A 119 -6.70 -11.26 -5.25
N TYR A 120 -6.09 -10.54 -4.31
CA TYR A 120 -5.79 -11.10 -3.00
C TYR A 120 -7.08 -11.53 -2.29
N VAL A 121 -8.12 -10.68 -2.34
CA VAL A 121 -9.40 -11.01 -1.72
C VAL A 121 -10.05 -12.22 -2.38
N LEU A 122 -10.17 -12.26 -3.70
CA LEU A 122 -10.88 -13.34 -4.38
C LEU A 122 -10.06 -14.62 -4.52
N GLY A 123 -8.77 -14.49 -4.79
CA GLY A 123 -7.86 -15.58 -5.12
C GLY A 123 -7.16 -16.20 -3.92
N GLU A 124 -7.14 -15.54 -2.77
CA GLU A 124 -6.46 -16.06 -1.57
C GLU A 124 -7.44 -16.10 -0.38
N ILE A 125 -8.06 -14.97 -0.02
CA ILE A 125 -8.97 -14.90 1.14
C ILE A 125 -10.23 -15.75 0.94
N MET A 126 -10.93 -15.60 -0.19
CA MET A 126 -12.16 -16.38 -0.44
C MET A 126 -11.89 -17.88 -0.61
N LEU A 127 -10.66 -18.25 -0.97
CA LEU A 127 -10.23 -19.65 -1.02
C LEU A 127 -9.75 -20.19 0.33
N GLY A 128 -9.81 -19.37 1.40
CA GLY A 128 -9.52 -19.77 2.77
C GLY A 128 -8.09 -19.51 3.25
N ASP A 129 -7.21 -18.94 2.41
CA ASP A 129 -5.88 -18.52 2.87
C ASP A 129 -5.96 -17.15 3.56
N LEU A 130 -6.11 -17.19 4.88
CA LEU A 130 -6.19 -16.01 5.74
C LEU A 130 -4.85 -15.64 6.36
N SER A 131 -3.77 -16.38 6.05
CA SER A 131 -2.48 -16.22 6.73
C SER A 131 -1.90 -14.82 6.53
N GLY A 132 -2.08 -14.23 5.34
CA GLY A 132 -1.67 -12.86 5.04
C GLY A 132 -2.32 -11.78 5.94
N LEU A 133 -3.48 -12.04 6.55
CA LEU A 133 -4.16 -11.08 7.45
C LEU A 133 -3.45 -10.91 8.80
N ILE A 134 -2.46 -11.76 9.10
CA ILE A 134 -1.66 -11.63 10.31
C ILE A 134 -0.93 -10.29 10.38
N LEU A 135 -0.57 -9.71 9.23
CA LEU A 135 0.10 -8.42 9.15
C LEU A 135 -0.82 -7.30 9.66
N GLU A 136 -2.06 -7.19 9.16
CA GLU A 136 -3.02 -6.17 9.62
C GLU A 136 -3.45 -6.36 11.07
N LYS A 137 -3.54 -7.61 11.52
CA LYS A 137 -3.85 -7.91 12.92
C LYS A 137 -2.82 -7.28 13.86
N ASN A 138 -1.54 -7.35 13.50
CA ASN A 138 -0.44 -7.04 14.41
C ASN A 138 0.24 -5.69 14.13
N ALA A 139 0.30 -5.25 12.88
CA ALA A 139 0.97 -4.02 12.46
C ALA A 139 -0.04 -2.93 12.05
N ARG A 140 0.47 -1.70 11.91
CA ARG A 140 -0.28 -0.62 11.24
C ARG A 140 0.07 -0.69 9.76
N VAL A 141 -0.92 -0.97 8.92
CA VAL A 141 -0.74 -1.15 7.48
C VAL A 141 -1.58 -0.13 6.75
N ALA A 142 -1.08 0.35 5.62
CA ALA A 142 -1.78 1.22 4.71
C ALA A 142 -1.69 0.67 3.29
N TYR A 143 -2.76 0.90 2.52
CA TYR A 143 -2.85 0.56 1.10
C TYR A 143 -3.13 1.81 0.26
N PRO A 144 -2.15 2.73 0.12
CA PRO A 144 -2.40 4.04 -0.50
C PRO A 144 -2.76 3.97 -1.99
N LEU A 145 -2.42 2.87 -2.65
CA LEU A 145 -2.68 2.64 -4.07
C LEU A 145 -3.93 1.77 -4.32
N ALA A 146 -4.66 1.33 -3.28
CA ALA A 146 -5.83 0.44 -3.42
C ALA A 146 -7.03 1.02 -4.18
N SER A 147 -7.00 2.29 -4.59
CA SER A 147 -8.00 2.85 -5.51
C SER A 147 -7.44 3.07 -6.91
N ILE A 148 -6.13 3.07 -7.09
CA ILE A 148 -5.46 3.42 -8.33
C ILE A 148 -5.26 2.15 -9.15
N SER A 149 -5.64 2.20 -10.43
CA SER A 149 -5.45 1.08 -11.36
C SER A 149 -4.02 1.01 -11.89
N LEU A 150 -3.55 -0.18 -12.25
CA LEU A 150 -2.25 -0.35 -12.89
C LEU A 150 -2.15 0.44 -14.21
N ALA A 151 -3.25 0.55 -14.96
CA ALA A 151 -3.32 1.34 -16.18
C ALA A 151 -3.12 2.84 -15.92
N GLU A 152 -3.65 3.37 -14.82
CA GLU A 152 -3.39 4.76 -14.41
C GLU A 152 -1.92 4.96 -14.02
N ILE A 153 -1.32 4.00 -13.31
CA ILE A 153 0.10 4.05 -12.91
C ILE A 153 0.99 4.08 -14.16
N LYS A 154 0.77 3.18 -15.11
CA LYS A 154 1.54 3.11 -16.37
C LYS A 154 1.45 4.39 -17.21
N LYS A 155 0.33 5.13 -17.12
CA LYS A 155 0.19 6.45 -17.76
C LYS A 155 0.93 7.56 -17.02
N ALA A 156 1.04 7.45 -15.70
CA ALA A 156 1.65 8.47 -14.85
C ALA A 156 3.16 8.31 -14.68
N VAL A 157 3.69 7.08 -14.70
CA VAL A 157 5.11 6.78 -14.51
C VAL A 157 5.66 5.91 -15.62
N THR A 158 6.85 6.26 -16.11
CA THR A 158 7.60 5.42 -17.04
C THR A 158 8.47 4.47 -16.25
N PHE A 159 8.17 3.18 -16.27
CA PHE A 159 8.97 2.12 -15.66
C PHE A 159 9.31 1.07 -16.74
N PRO A 160 10.50 0.43 -16.70
CA PRO A 160 10.85 -0.58 -17.70
C PRO A 160 9.82 -1.73 -17.72
N ALA A 161 9.28 -2.05 -18.90
CA ALA A 161 8.18 -3.02 -19.04
C ALA A 161 8.55 -4.45 -18.58
N GLN A 162 9.83 -4.82 -18.62
CA GLN A 162 10.33 -6.14 -18.18
C GLN A 162 10.23 -6.35 -16.67
N GLU A 163 9.96 -5.30 -15.91
CA GLU A 163 9.86 -5.32 -14.45
C GLU A 163 8.45 -4.91 -14.02
N ASP A 164 7.46 -4.91 -14.90
CA ASP A 164 6.13 -4.36 -14.63
C ASP A 164 5.08 -5.47 -14.41
N ASP A 165 5.49 -6.48 -13.64
CA ASP A 165 4.71 -7.67 -13.36
C ASP A 165 3.82 -7.50 -12.12
N VAL A 166 2.60 -8.02 -12.24
CA VAL A 166 1.69 -8.21 -11.11
C VAL A 166 2.23 -9.36 -10.27
N ILE A 167 2.18 -9.24 -8.93
CA ILE A 167 2.73 -10.25 -8.02
C ILE A 167 2.15 -11.64 -8.30
N ASN A 168 0.86 -11.73 -8.62
CA ASN A 168 0.18 -12.99 -8.89
C ASN A 168 -0.22 -13.07 -10.38
N PRO A 169 0.34 -13.99 -11.19
CA PRO A 169 -0.02 -14.12 -12.60
C PRO A 169 -1.49 -14.57 -12.83
N LEU A 170 -2.11 -15.24 -11.85
CA LEU A 170 -3.54 -15.57 -11.87
C LEU A 170 -4.42 -14.32 -11.76
N CYS A 171 -3.88 -13.21 -11.23
CA CYS A 171 -4.59 -11.92 -11.21
C CYS A 171 -5.08 -11.54 -12.59
N LYS A 172 -4.20 -11.62 -13.59
CA LYS A 172 -4.50 -11.11 -14.91
C LYS A 172 -5.73 -11.81 -15.49
N LYS A 173 -5.76 -13.14 -15.37
CA LYS A 173 -6.91 -13.96 -15.78
C LYS A 173 -8.18 -13.60 -15.01
N LEU A 174 -8.09 -13.46 -13.69
CA LEU A 174 -9.22 -13.11 -12.83
C LEU A 174 -9.80 -11.72 -13.15
N ILE A 175 -8.92 -10.73 -13.37
CA ILE A 175 -9.29 -9.36 -13.76
C ILE A 175 -9.92 -9.36 -15.15
N ASP A 176 -9.37 -10.10 -16.10
CA ASP A 176 -9.91 -10.18 -17.45
C ASP A 176 -11.31 -10.83 -17.46
N GLU A 177 -11.53 -11.89 -16.67
CA GLU A 177 -12.82 -12.59 -16.58
C GLU A 177 -13.90 -11.78 -15.85
N LEU A 178 -13.53 -11.03 -14.81
CA LEU A 178 -14.48 -10.35 -13.92
C LEU A 178 -14.53 -8.83 -14.10
N GLY A 179 -13.62 -8.24 -14.87
CA GLY A 179 -13.49 -6.78 -15.04
C GLY A 179 -14.70 -6.10 -15.68
N SER A 180 -15.59 -6.87 -16.33
CA SER A 180 -16.89 -6.38 -16.82
C SER A 180 -18.01 -6.43 -15.78
N ARG A 181 -17.80 -7.14 -14.66
CA ARG A 181 -18.83 -7.48 -13.66
C ARG A 181 -18.56 -6.85 -12.30
N ILE A 182 -17.30 -6.68 -11.92
CA ILE A 182 -16.90 -6.16 -10.61
C ILE A 182 -15.84 -5.09 -10.79
N GLU A 183 -16.09 -3.91 -10.22
CA GLU A 183 -15.12 -2.82 -10.17
C GLU A 183 -14.04 -3.14 -9.10
N PRO A 184 -12.75 -3.31 -9.48
CA PRO A 184 -11.67 -3.66 -8.53
C PRO A 184 -11.54 -2.68 -7.35
N GLN A 185 -11.83 -1.40 -7.61
CA GLN A 185 -11.78 -0.33 -6.61
C GLN A 185 -12.82 -0.52 -5.50
N ALA A 186 -14.01 -1.05 -5.81
CA ALA A 186 -15.06 -1.28 -4.83
C ALA A 186 -14.66 -2.37 -3.83
N LEU A 187 -14.13 -3.50 -4.32
CA LEU A 187 -13.68 -4.59 -3.46
C LEU A 187 -12.43 -4.20 -2.65
N SER A 188 -11.50 -3.49 -3.28
CA SER A 188 -10.31 -2.97 -2.60
C SER A 188 -10.67 -2.03 -1.46
N TRP A 189 -11.69 -1.19 -1.69
CA TRP A 189 -12.18 -0.29 -0.65
C TRP A 189 -12.87 -1.05 0.48
N LEU A 190 -13.68 -2.08 0.17
CA LEU A 190 -14.27 -2.96 1.17
C LEU A 190 -13.20 -3.65 2.02
N TYR A 191 -12.14 -4.16 1.38
CA TYR A 191 -11.00 -4.78 2.06
C TYR A 191 -10.32 -3.81 3.01
N VAL A 192 -9.88 -2.65 2.51
CA VAL A 192 -9.21 -1.61 3.32
C VAL A 192 -10.11 -1.22 4.49
N ARG A 193 -11.40 -1.06 4.25
CA ARG A 193 -12.35 -0.75 5.30
C ARG A 193 -12.44 -1.82 6.39
N THR A 194 -12.40 -3.08 6.01
CA THR A 194 -12.72 -4.20 6.90
C THR A 194 -11.52 -4.60 7.74
N PHE A 195 -10.33 -4.62 7.14
CA PHE A 195 -9.14 -5.20 7.76
C PHE A 195 -8.10 -4.18 8.21
N VAL A 196 -8.08 -2.97 7.64
CA VAL A 196 -7.10 -1.94 8.05
C VAL A 196 -7.59 -1.23 9.30
N LYS A 197 -6.74 -1.19 10.33
CA LYS A 197 -6.97 -0.43 11.57
C LYS A 197 -7.15 1.05 11.21
N ARG A 198 -8.34 1.57 11.46
CA ARG A 198 -8.65 3.00 11.28
C ARG A 198 -8.29 3.78 12.53
N CYS A 199 -8.24 5.11 12.40
CA CYS A 199 -8.34 5.98 13.57
C CYS A 199 -9.51 5.53 14.44
N PRO A 200 -9.33 5.39 15.76
CA PRO A 200 -10.49 5.48 16.63
C PRO A 200 -11.16 6.81 16.32
N SER A 201 -12.42 6.75 15.86
CA SER A 201 -13.24 7.95 15.80
C SER A 201 -13.23 8.52 17.20
N VAL A 202 -12.83 9.78 17.37
CA VAL A 202 -13.09 10.51 18.60
C VAL A 202 -14.59 10.40 18.83
N THR A 203 -15.00 9.53 19.76
CA THR A 203 -16.36 9.52 20.27
C THR A 203 -16.51 10.91 20.89
N VAL A 204 -17.24 11.79 20.21
CA VAL A 204 -17.73 13.01 20.85
C VAL A 204 -18.69 12.50 21.90
N GLU A 205 -18.21 12.35 23.13
CA GLU A 205 -19.07 12.27 24.30
C GLU A 205 -19.89 13.56 24.30
N THR A 206 -21.12 13.44 23.79
CA THR A 206 -22.14 14.44 23.98
C THR A 206 -22.56 14.34 25.43
N SER A 207 -21.76 14.95 26.31
CA SER A 207 -22.25 15.34 27.64
C SER A 207 -23.37 16.35 27.41
N ARG A 208 -24.60 15.84 27.32
CA ARG A 208 -25.79 16.67 27.54
C ARG A 208 -25.86 16.85 29.04
N ALA A 209 -25.31 17.98 29.50
CA ALA A 209 -25.65 18.55 30.78
C ALA A 209 -27.18 18.64 30.89
N GLU A 210 -27.73 18.10 31.97
CA GLU A 210 -29.11 18.36 32.39
C GLU A 210 -29.27 19.87 32.60
N PRO A 211 -30.37 20.49 32.15
CA PRO A 211 -30.63 21.87 32.47
C PRO A 211 -31.06 22.00 33.94
N PRO A 212 -30.56 23.00 34.67
CA PRO A 212 -31.05 23.27 36.02
C PRO A 212 -32.50 23.75 36.00
N ALA A 213 -33.18 23.47 37.12
CA ALA A 213 -34.60 23.70 37.40
C ALA A 213 -35.06 25.16 37.26
#